data_AF-A0A0C9XG89-F1
#
_entry.id   AF-A0A0C9XG89-F1
#
_cell.length_a   1.000
_cell.length_b   1.000
_cell.length_c   1.000
_cell.angle_alpha   90.00
_cell.angle_beta   90.00
_cell.angle_gamma   90.00
#
_symmetry.space_group_name_H-M   'P 1'
#
loop_
_entity.id
_entity.type
_entity.pdbx_description
1 polymer ?
#
loop_
_entity_poly.entity_id
_entity_poly.type
_entity_poly.pdbx_seq_one_letter_code
_entity_poly.pdbx_strand_id
1 'polypeptide(L)'
;TIFIVDFRIARKYCDTDTGSHVPFHCTHSITGTPAFMSINSHLGAELGCHDDLESLAYVFIYCLHSSLPWLNESSNPCSISILGLKQKTSIETLCSGL
;
A
#
# COMPACT_ATOMS: atom_id res chain seq x y z
N THR A 1 16.78 17.86 -4.84
CA THR A 1 15.52 17.61 -5.57
C THR A 1 15.16 16.15 -5.43
N ILE A 2 13.89 15.84 -5.16
CA ILE A 2 13.39 14.46 -5.11
C ILE A 2 12.72 14.16 -6.45
N PHE A 3 12.97 12.96 -6.99
CA PHE A 3 12.40 12.50 -8.26
C PHE A 3 11.62 11.20 -8.04
N ILE A 4 10.54 11.02 -8.79
CA ILE A 4 9.78 9.76 -8.85
C ILE A 4 10.21 9.03 -10.13
N VAL A 5 10.51 7.74 -10.02
CA VAL A 5 11.02 6.90 -11.11
C VAL A 5 10.27 5.57 -11.16
N ASP A 6 10.43 4.82 -12.25
CA ASP A 6 9.77 3.54 -12.55
C ASP A 6 8.22 3.63 -12.61
N PHE A 7 7.72 3.95 -13.81
CA PHE A 7 6.29 4.01 -14.12
C PHE A 7 5.75 2.73 -14.77
N ARG A 8 6.48 1.60 -14.68
CA ARG A 8 6.11 0.35 -15.39
C ARG A 8 4.72 -0.18 -15.02
N ILE A 9 4.27 0.06 -13.79
CA ILE A 9 2.98 -0.39 -13.27
C ILE A 9 1.96 0.74 -13.15
N ALA A 10 2.27 1.93 -13.65
CA ALA A 10 1.37 3.08 -13.58
C ALA A 10 0.12 2.86 -14.44
N ARG A 11 -1.05 3.30 -13.94
CA ARG A 11 -2.33 3.20 -14.63
C ARG A 11 -3.07 4.54 -14.61
N LYS A 12 -3.87 4.80 -15.64
CA LYS A 12 -4.78 5.96 -15.70
C LYS A 12 -5.98 5.65 -14.78
N TYR A 13 -6.17 6.44 -13.71
CA TYR A 13 -7.29 6.27 -12.76
C TYR A 13 -8.51 7.16 -13.08
N CYS A 14 -8.33 8.18 -13.92
CA CYS A 14 -9.35 9.13 -14.31
C CYS A 14 -9.20 9.48 -15.78
N ASP A 15 -10.33 9.51 -16.49
CA ASP A 15 -10.36 9.98 -17.86
C ASP A 15 -10.10 11.49 -17.94
N THR A 16 -9.20 11.90 -18.82
CA THR A 16 -8.69 13.28 -18.93
C THR A 16 -9.68 14.23 -19.59
N ASP A 17 -10.57 13.71 -20.43
CA ASP A 17 -11.48 14.53 -21.22
C ASP A 17 -12.83 14.67 -20.50
N THR A 18 -13.29 13.60 -19.85
CA THR A 18 -14.57 13.55 -19.14
C THR A 18 -14.46 13.77 -17.64
N GLY A 19 -13.26 13.63 -17.05
CA GLY A 19 -13.08 13.62 -15.60
C GLY A 19 -13.64 12.38 -14.91
N SER A 20 -14.04 11.34 -15.66
CA SER A 20 -14.68 10.15 -15.10
C SER A 20 -13.65 9.26 -14.41
N HIS A 21 -13.93 8.84 -13.17
CA HIS A 21 -13.08 7.87 -12.45
C HIS A 21 -13.23 6.46 -13.04
N VAL A 22 -12.16 5.65 -12.97
CA VAL A 22 -12.24 4.23 -13.35
C VAL A 22 -13.29 3.49 -12.51
N PRO A 23 -14.07 2.58 -13.12
CA PRO A 23 -15.04 1.80 -12.36
C PRO A 23 -14.33 0.84 -11.40
N PHE A 24 -14.89 0.71 -10.21
CA PHE A 24 -14.43 -0.27 -9.24
C PHE A 24 -14.58 -1.69 -9.79
N HIS A 25 -13.52 -2.48 -9.68
CA HIS A 25 -13.53 -3.92 -9.95
C HIS A 25 -12.48 -4.61 -9.08
N CYS A 26 -12.58 -5.93 -8.94
CA CYS A 26 -11.56 -6.72 -8.25
C CYS A 26 -10.84 -7.61 -9.25
N THR A 27 -9.51 -7.51 -9.29
CA THR A 27 -8.63 -8.38 -10.06
C THR A 27 -7.92 -9.35 -9.12
N HIS A 28 -7.61 -10.56 -9.58
CA HIS A 28 -6.86 -11.52 -8.77
C HIS A 28 -5.34 -11.33 -8.86
N SER A 29 -4.86 -10.25 -9.50
CA SER A 29 -3.42 -9.98 -9.67
C SER A 29 -2.90 -9.05 -8.59
N ILE A 30 -2.08 -9.57 -7.69
CA ILE A 30 -1.37 -8.78 -6.68
C ILE A 30 -0.11 -8.21 -7.34
N THR A 31 -0.01 -6.88 -7.45
CA THR A 31 1.14 -6.18 -8.01
C THR A 31 1.63 -5.11 -7.04
N GLY A 32 2.92 -5.12 -6.72
CA GLY A 32 3.53 -4.13 -5.83
C GLY A 32 4.48 -4.78 -4.83
N THR A 33 5.05 -3.95 -3.96
CA THR A 33 5.91 -4.44 -2.87
C THR A 33 5.04 -4.71 -1.63
N PRO A 34 4.94 -5.96 -1.14
CA PRO A 34 4.02 -6.32 -0.05
C PRO A 34 4.09 -5.44 1.20
N ALA A 35 5.29 -4.98 1.56
CA ALA A 35 5.51 -4.11 2.70
C ALA A 35 4.85 -2.72 2.54
N PHE A 36 4.87 -2.15 1.34
CA PHE A 36 4.46 -0.77 1.09
C PHE A 36 3.14 -0.64 0.35
N MET A 37 2.62 -1.70 -0.29
CA MET A 37 1.34 -1.61 -1.00
C MET A 37 0.15 -1.46 -0.03
N SER A 38 -0.93 -0.84 -0.49
CA SER A 38 -2.15 -0.64 0.30
C SER A 38 -2.86 -1.94 0.65
N ILE A 39 -3.73 -1.91 1.66
CA ILE A 39 -4.62 -3.03 2.02
C ILE A 39 -5.51 -3.43 0.84
N ASN A 40 -6.03 -2.46 0.08
CA ASN A 40 -6.84 -2.74 -1.12
C ASN A 40 -6.05 -3.48 -2.19
N SER A 41 -4.77 -3.14 -2.36
CA SER A 41 -3.87 -3.83 -3.30
C SER A 41 -3.65 -5.29 -2.90
N HIS A 42 -3.51 -5.58 -1.60
CA HIS A 42 -3.49 -6.95 -1.08
C HIS A 42 -4.80 -7.71 -1.33
N LEU A 43 -5.94 -7.01 -1.34
CA LEU A 43 -7.27 -7.58 -1.60
C LEU A 43 -7.58 -7.69 -3.10
N GLY A 44 -6.71 -7.20 -3.99
CA GLY A 44 -6.92 -7.20 -5.43
C GLY A 44 -7.97 -6.19 -5.91
N ALA A 45 -8.33 -5.19 -5.12
CA ALA A 45 -9.26 -4.15 -5.52
C ALA A 45 -8.63 -3.21 -6.56
N GLU A 46 -9.47 -2.59 -7.39
CA GLU A 46 -9.02 -1.55 -8.32
C GLU A 46 -8.45 -0.36 -7.55
N LEU A 47 -7.24 0.04 -7.92
CA LEU A 47 -6.47 1.03 -7.20
C LEU A 47 -6.82 2.45 -7.65
N GLY A 48 -6.89 3.34 -6.67
CA GLY A 48 -7.05 4.78 -6.88
C GLY A 48 -5.91 5.58 -6.26
N CYS A 49 -6.01 6.91 -6.36
CA CYS A 49 -5.03 7.83 -5.78
C CYS A 49 -4.87 7.67 -4.25
N HIS A 50 -5.92 7.22 -3.55
CA HIS A 50 -5.84 6.95 -2.11
C HIS A 50 -4.88 5.81 -1.77
N ASP A 51 -4.73 4.82 -2.65
CA ASP A 51 -3.83 3.69 -2.43
C ASP A 51 -2.35 4.10 -2.57
N ASP A 52 -2.06 5.05 -3.46
CA ASP A 52 -0.73 5.65 -3.58
C ASP A 52 -0.39 6.47 -2.32
N LEU A 53 -1.35 7.21 -1.77
CA LEU A 53 -1.17 7.95 -0.51
C LEU A 53 -0.96 7.04 0.70
N GLU A 54 -1.71 5.95 0.80
CA GLU A 54 -1.52 4.92 1.84
C GLU A 54 -0.11 4.31 1.74
N SER A 55 0.31 3.97 0.52
CA SER A 55 1.62 3.39 0.25
C SER A 55 2.76 4.37 0.60
N LEU A 56 2.59 5.65 0.23
CA LEU A 56 3.54 6.71 0.54
C LEU A 56 3.64 6.96 2.05
N ALA A 57 2.51 6.89 2.78
CA ALA A 57 2.51 7.00 4.24
C ALA A 57 3.35 5.88 4.88
N TYR A 58 3.21 4.63 4.42
CA TYR A 58 4.06 3.53 4.89
C TYR A 58 5.55 3.77 4.62
N VAL A 59 5.89 4.35 3.47
CA VAL A 59 7.28 4.74 3.16
C VAL A 59 7.79 5.80 4.13
N PHE A 60 6.99 6.84 4.42
CA PHE A 60 7.37 7.89 5.37
C PHE A 60 7.55 7.36 6.79
N ILE A 61 6.61 6.55 7.27
CA ILE A 61 6.72 5.90 8.59
C ILE A 61 7.99 5.05 8.65
N TYR A 62 8.26 4.27 7.60
CA TYR A 62 9.49 3.48 7.50
C TYR A 62 10.75 4.35 7.51
N CYS A 63 10.77 5.49 6.81
CA CYS A 63 11.90 6.42 6.84
C CYS A 63 12.13 7.04 8.23
N LEU A 64 11.06 7.30 8.98
CA LEU A 64 11.14 7.93 10.31
C LEU A 64 11.48 6.93 11.42
N HIS A 65 10.90 5.74 11.39
CA HIS A 65 11.04 4.71 12.44
C HIS A 65 11.95 3.54 12.07
N SER A 66 12.47 3.52 10.84
CA SER A 66 13.26 2.41 10.27
C SER A 66 12.59 1.03 10.35
N SER A 67 11.26 0.99 10.56
CA SER A 67 10.52 -0.25 10.78
C SER A 67 9.03 -0.09 10.45
N LEU A 68 8.39 -1.22 10.13
CA LEU A 68 6.94 -1.38 10.03
C LEU A 68 6.55 -2.64 10.79
N PRO A 69 5.39 -2.68 11.49
CA PRO A 69 5.00 -3.82 12.31
C PRO A 69 4.94 -5.16 11.56
N TRP A 70 4.65 -5.12 10.25
CA TRP A 70 4.55 -6.31 9.39
C TRP A 70 5.84 -6.72 8.69
N LEU A 71 6.95 -5.99 8.84
CA LEU A 71 8.24 -6.34 8.22
C LEU A 71 9.00 -7.44 8.97
N ASN A 72 8.81 -7.58 10.28
CA ASN A 72 9.64 -8.46 11.12
C ASN A 72 9.08 -9.88 11.33
N GLU A 73 7.85 -10.15 10.87
CA GLU A 73 7.13 -11.40 11.16
C GLU A 73 7.20 -12.45 10.04
N SER A 74 7.91 -12.19 8.93
CA SER A 74 8.02 -13.12 7.79
C SER A 74 8.81 -14.40 8.08
N SER A 75 9.31 -14.59 9.32
CA SER A 75 10.18 -15.69 9.73
C SER A 75 9.45 -16.88 10.36
N ASN A 76 8.16 -16.72 10.70
CA ASN A 76 7.41 -17.75 11.42
C ASN A 76 6.46 -18.51 10.49
N PRO A 77 6.42 -19.86 10.49
CA PRO A 77 5.47 -20.63 9.69
C PRO A 77 4.01 -20.48 10.16
N CYS A 78 3.78 -19.97 11.38
CA CYS A 78 2.48 -19.51 11.89
C CYS A 78 2.23 -18.01 11.68
N SER A 79 3.07 -17.31 10.91
CA SER A 79 2.96 -15.86 10.71
C SER A 79 1.66 -15.52 9.99
N ILE A 80 0.88 -14.64 10.60
CA ILE A 80 -0.26 -13.98 9.95
C ILE A 80 0.26 -13.35 8.65
N SER A 81 -0.51 -13.43 7.56
CA SER A 81 -0.14 -12.78 6.31
C SER A 81 0.10 -11.28 6.50
N ILE A 82 0.95 -10.66 5.68
CA ILE A 82 1.22 -9.21 5.75
C ILE A 82 -0.09 -8.40 5.73
N LEU A 83 -1.06 -8.82 4.91
CA LEU A 83 -2.42 -8.25 4.91
C LEU A 83 -3.08 -8.32 6.29
N GLY A 84 -3.07 -9.50 6.94
CA GLY A 84 -3.66 -9.67 8.26
C GLY A 84 -2.97 -8.84 9.34
N LEU A 85 -1.65 -8.62 9.24
CA LEU A 85 -0.93 -7.72 10.14
C LEU A 85 -1.28 -6.25 9.88
N LYS A 86 -1.35 -5.83 8.61
CA LYS A 86 -1.80 -4.48 8.24
C LYS A 86 -3.20 -4.18 8.76
N GLN A 87 -4.14 -5.12 8.61
CA GLN A 87 -5.52 -4.98 9.10
C GLN A 87 -5.65 -4.96 10.63
N LYS A 88 -4.75 -5.67 11.35
CA LYS A 88 -4.75 -5.71 12.82
C LYS A 88 -4.02 -4.53 13.45
N THR A 89 -3.09 -3.90 12.73
CA THR A 89 -2.31 -2.78 13.23
C THR A 89 -3.21 -1.54 13.26
N SER A 90 -3.46 -1.01 14.45
CA SER A 90 -4.20 0.25 14.60
C SER A 90 -3.36 1.44 14.13
N ILE A 91 -4.00 2.53 13.76
CA ILE A 91 -3.30 3.76 13.32
C ILE A 91 -2.45 4.32 14.46
N GLU A 92 -2.95 4.27 15.70
CA GLU A 92 -2.22 4.75 16.89
C GLU A 92 -0.95 3.92 17.11
N THR A 93 -1.03 2.60 16.89
CA THR A 93 0.12 1.70 17.00
C THR A 93 1.13 1.98 15.89
N LEU A 94 0.64 2.13 14.65
CA LEU A 94 1.46 2.40 13.48
C LEU A 94 2.21 3.74 13.57
N CYS A 95 1.54 4.77 14.09
CA CYS A 95 2.06 6.12 14.22
C CYS A 95 2.68 6.41 15.59
N SER A 96 2.83 5.39 16.46
CA SER A 96 3.36 5.58 17.79
C SER A 96 4.79 6.13 17.74
N GLY A 97 5.02 7.25 18.44
CA GLY A 97 6.32 7.91 18.48
C GLY A 97 6.69 8.75 17.24
N LEU A 98 5.73 9.00 16.34
CA LEU A 98 5.80 10.10 15.37
C LEU A 98 5.50 11.46 16.02
#